data_AF-A0A952K6A1-F1
#
_entry.id   AF-A0A952K6A1-F1
#
_cell.length_a   1.000
_cell.length_b   1.000
_cell.length_c   1.000
_cell.angle_alpha   90.00
_cell.angle_beta   90.00
_cell.angle_gamma   90.00
#
_symmetry.space_group_name_H-M   'P 1'
#
loop_
_entity.id
_entity.type
_entity.pdbx_description
1 polymer ?
#
loop_
_entity_poly.entity_id
_entity_poly.type
_entity_poly.pdbx_seq_one_letter_code
_entity_poly.pdbx_strand_id
1 'polypeptide(L)' 'SAMYLAHREERLNQVREALLALGDDAGAGQIVEHVYTDVDEKLWDAAEWSVQAQLDYLRT' A
#
# COMPACT_ATOMS: atom_id res chain seq x y z
N SER A 1 1.49 -16.05 12.38
CA SER A 1 0.18 -16.43 12.93
C SER A 1 -0.91 -16.02 11.95
N ALA A 2 -2.13 -16.57 12.06
CA ALA A 2 -3.25 -16.22 11.17
C ALA A 2 -3.54 -14.70 11.13
N MET A 3 -3.41 -14.02 12.29
CA MET A 3 -3.56 -12.57 12.41
C MET A 3 -2.59 -11.77 11.53
N TYR A 4 -1.32 -12.20 11.45
CA TYR A 4 -0.32 -11.54 10.61
C TYR A 4 -0.65 -11.64 9.11
N LEU A 5 -1.16 -12.79 8.67
CA LEU A 5 -1.58 -12.99 7.28
C LEU A 5 -2.81 -12.16 6.94
N ALA A 6 -3.82 -12.14 7.83
CA ALA A 6 -5.02 -11.32 7.65
C ALA A 6 -4.69 -9.82 7.53
N HIS A 7 -3.80 -9.30 8.40
CA HIS A 7 -3.31 -7.93 8.29
C HIS A 7 -2.60 -7.66 6.95
N ARG A 8 -1.80 -8.60 6.45
CA ARG A 8 -1.10 -8.46 5.16
C ARG A 8 -2.09 -8.43 3.99
N GLU A 9 -3.14 -9.25 4.03
CA GLU A 9 -4.20 -9.26 3.01
C GLU A 9 -5.01 -7.97 3.02
N GLU A 10 -5.39 -7.46 4.20
CA GLU A 10 -6.08 -6.17 4.33
C GLU A 10 -5.26 -5.03 3.73
N ARG A 11 -3.96 -4.96 4.05
CA ARG A 11 -3.05 -3.97 3.48
C ARG A 11 -2.91 -4.10 1.97
N LEU A 12 -2.94 -5.31 1.43
CA LEU A 12 -2.87 -5.53 -0.02
C LEU A 12 -4.16 -5.07 -0.71
N ASN A 13 -5.32 -5.26 -0.09
CA ASN A 13 -6.59 -4.77 -0.62
C ASN A 13 -6.64 -3.25 -0.69
N GLN A 14 -6.13 -2.55 0.34
CA GLN A 14 -6.02 -1.09 0.30
C GLN A 14 -5.15 -0.59 -0.87
N VAL A 15 -4.06 -1.30 -1.19
CA VAL A 15 -3.23 -0.98 -2.37
C VAL A 15 -3.99 -1.19 -3.68
N ARG A 16 -4.80 -2.25 -3.78
CA ARG A 16 -5.67 -2.48 -4.95
C ARG A 16 -6.72 -1.38 -5.11
N GLU A 17 -7.36 -0.98 -4.02
CA GLU A 17 -8.34 0.11 -4.03
C GLU A 17 -7.70 1.44 -4.43
N ALA A 18 -6.50 1.72 -3.93
CA ALA A 18 -5.73 2.90 -4.33
C ALA A 18 -5.38 2.89 -5.82
N LEU A 19 -4.99 1.75 -6.40
CA LEU A 19 -4.77 1.62 -7.85
C LEU A 19 -6.06 1.89 -8.65
N LEU A 20 -7.21 1.41 -8.19
CA LEU A 20 -8.50 1.70 -8.83
C LEU A 20 -8.85 3.20 -8.80
N ALA A 21 -8.46 3.91 -7.73
CA ALA A 21 -8.73 5.33 -7.56
C ALA A 21 -7.73 6.23 -8.30
N LEU A 22 -6.45 5.87 -8.30
CA LEU A 22 -5.33 6.69 -8.81
C LEU A 22 -4.88 6.30 -10.22
N GLY A 23 -5.21 5.08 -10.67
CA GLY A 23 -4.76 4.47 -11.92
C GLY A 23 -3.70 3.38 -11.70
N ASP A 24 -3.66 2.41 -12.61
CA ASP A 24 -2.78 1.23 -12.53
C ASP A 24 -1.27 1.57 -12.52
N ASP A 25 -0.91 2.74 -13.05
CA ASP A 25 0.46 3.26 -13.11
C ASP A 25 0.89 4.03 -11.85
N ALA A 26 0.02 4.16 -10.84
CA ALA A 26 0.36 4.88 -9.62
C ALA A 26 1.61 4.29 -8.93
N GLY A 27 2.48 5.19 -8.47
CA GLY A 27 3.71 4.86 -7.74
C GLY A 27 3.46 4.63 -6.25
N ALA A 28 4.44 4.03 -5.57
CA ALA A 28 4.34 3.70 -4.14
C ALA A 28 4.06 4.94 -3.27
N GLY A 29 4.80 6.04 -3.46
CA GLY A 29 4.57 7.29 -2.75
C GLY A 29 3.15 7.87 -2.92
N GLN A 30 2.58 7.83 -4.13
CA GLN A 30 1.21 8.30 -4.38
C GLN A 30 0.17 7.45 -3.65
N ILE A 31 0.39 6.14 -3.62
CA ILE A 31 -0.47 5.21 -2.90
C ILE A 31 -0.31 5.39 -1.38
N VAL A 32 0.91 5.64 -0.89
CA VAL A 32 1.13 5.96 0.53
C VAL A 32 0.36 7.21 0.90
N GLU A 33 0.52 8.30 0.15
CA GLU A 33 -0.19 9.55 0.38
C GLU A 33 -1.72 9.36 0.38
N HIS A 34 -2.25 8.51 -0.51
CA HIS A 34 -3.68 8.22 -0.59
C HIS A 34 -4.21 7.31 0.54
N VAL A 35 -3.45 6.28 0.94
CA VAL A 35 -3.90 5.28 1.93
C VAL A 35 -3.55 5.69 3.36
N TYR A 36 -2.53 6.52 3.55
CA TYR A 36 -1.99 6.91 4.86
C TYR A 36 -2.27 8.38 5.20
N THR A 37 -3.34 8.98 4.65
CA THR A 37 -3.75 10.37 4.94
C THR A 37 -3.91 10.68 6.43
N ASP A 38 -4.28 9.69 7.24
CA ASP A 38 -4.52 9.83 8.68
C ASP A 38 -3.34 9.35 9.55
N VAL A 39 -2.18 9.04 8.95
CA VAL A 39 -0.99 8.52 9.65
C VAL A 39 0.14 9.55 9.62
N ASP A 40 0.84 9.70 10.75
CA ASP A 40 2.00 10.59 10.88
C ASP A 40 3.00 10.35 9.73
N GLU A 41 3.33 11.41 9.00
CA GLU A 41 4.24 11.42 7.85
C GLU A 41 5.60 10.75 8.14
N LYS A 42 6.04 10.74 9.40
CA LYS A 42 7.28 10.03 9.81
C LYS A 42 7.25 8.53 9.54
N LEU A 43 6.06 7.95 9.37
CA LEU A 43 5.89 6.53 9.06
C LEU A 43 5.80 6.26 7.55
N TRP A 44 5.76 7.30 6.72
CA TRP A 44 5.55 7.16 5.27
C TRP A 44 6.73 6.49 4.58
N ASP A 45 7.96 6.81 4.96
CA ASP A 45 9.16 6.15 4.40
C ASP A 45 9.08 4.63 4.56
N ALA A 46 8.71 4.16 5.76
CA ALA A 46 8.56 2.73 6.04
C ALA A 46 7.36 2.12 5.30
N ALA A 47 6.26 2.86 5.19
CA ALA A 47 5.08 2.45 4.44
C ALA A 47 5.37 2.30 2.94
N GLU A 48 6.19 3.20 2.37
CA GLU A 48 6.52 3.20 0.95
C GLU A 48 7.27 1.94 0.54
N TRP A 49 8.23 1.47 1.35
CA TRP A 49 8.89 0.18 1.12
C TRP A 49 7.90 -1.00 1.10
N SER A 50 6.90 -0.99 1.98
CA SER A 50 5.87 -2.02 2.00
C SER A 50 4.98 -1.96 0.76
N VAL A 51 4.52 -0.77 0.38
CA VAL A 51 3.68 -0.55 -0.80
C VAL A 51 4.43 -0.93 -2.08
N GLN A 52 5.72 -0.61 -2.19
CA GLN A 52 6.55 -1.01 -3.32
C GLN A 52 6.55 -2.54 -3.48
N ALA A 53 6.80 -3.29 -2.41
CA ALA A 53 6.77 -4.75 -2.46
C ALA A 53 5.39 -5.32 -2.84
N GLN A 54 4.31 -4.64 -2.45
CA GLN A 54 2.95 -5.04 -2.82
C GLN A 54 2.65 -4.75 -4.30
N LEU A 55 3.12 -3.63 -4.83
CA LEU A 55 3.02 -3.32 -6.26
C LEU A 55 3.80 -4.32 -7.10
N ASP A 56 5.03 -4.64 -6.69
CA ASP A 56 5.86 -5.65 -7.37
C ASP A 56 5.13 -7.01 -7.43
N TYR A 57 4.49 -7.41 -6.31
CA TYR A 57 3.69 -8.63 -6.26
C TYR A 57 2.45 -8.58 -7.18
N LEU A 58 1.75 -7.46 -7.26
CA LEU A 58 0.53 -7.32 -8.07
C LEU A 58 0.81 -7.21 -9.58
N ARG A 59 2.00 -6.74 -9.96
CA ARG A 59 2.43 -6.54 -11.34
C ARG A 59 3.20 -7.73 -11.94
N THR A 60 3.32 -8.82 -11.18
CA THR A 60 3.84 -10.11 -11.66
C THR A 60 2.72 -10.92 -12.31
#